data_AF-A0AAV5GKK1-F1
#
_entry.id   AF-A0AAV5GKK1-F1
#
_cell.length_a   1.000
_cell.length_b   1.000
_cell.length_c   1.000
_cell.angle_alpha   90.00
_cell.angle_beta   90.00
_cell.angle_gamma   90.00
#
_symmetry.space_group_name_H-M   'P 1'
#
loop_
_entity.id
_entity.type
_entity.pdbx_description
1 polymer ?
#
loop_
_entity_poly.entity_id
_entity_poly.type
_entity_poly.pdbx_seq_one_letter_code
_entity_poly.pdbx_strand_id
1 'polypeptide(L)'
;MAAPAGRPKLASIFTKLHHPASPRARVQAAEGGAGSARADEEVDNDALHTRPRALDRISTLPLEVFLHICALSSPGALLELSRTCKSFRRTLFHKGAERVWVAARKHVGWPDLSAGNLTLFFLPAVLETDKSVSTVLGFTRPKDTDLSDAVTAYDQLRPPFYAERRDNEAILAHEKVLERRFEAEAERKREARLRECDRVVSEQWYKWPDMTLEEVMDDLDSEDEEELLRSGGQPDWFDVIYDGDLPSPVFRQYATHFEMLERQAALAKFFSLGTPLLDSEWDDVKHWLFTEADKVQQQRDAEETRNRETAEIQAPIKPLYDEVLEALSTSDRRLVPTFSSFCYFRTVRPLWGRALRETAPTQSRWSPIFATVVEEVISTIRRTEIELFSQVARNMSTDGVDLPDSVKAAIAAEFLPHHEYPSNAIPPLHAALPRATLFNIFNRVTALFLCKECGVMFHYPHILTHLRHEHDDAVISTCQPASKRFRRVTSRFDGHNLESISIRP
;
A
#
# COMPACT_ATOMS: atom_id res chain seq x y z
N MET A 1 -51.81 7.10 44.78
CA MET A 1 -51.90 6.97 43.31
C MET A 1 -51.03 8.05 42.70
N ALA A 2 -49.85 7.68 42.21
CA ALA A 2 -48.89 8.59 41.59
C ALA A 2 -48.47 7.97 40.25
N ALA A 3 -48.62 8.73 39.17
CA ALA A 3 -48.29 8.33 37.81
C ALA A 3 -46.76 8.44 37.57
N PRO A 4 -46.13 7.53 36.81
CA PRO A 4 -44.70 7.61 36.54
C PRO A 4 -44.38 8.62 35.42
N ALA A 5 -43.34 9.42 35.67
CA ALA A 5 -42.79 10.42 34.77
C ALA A 5 -42.26 9.82 33.47
N GLY A 6 -42.62 10.43 32.34
CA GLY A 6 -42.14 10.09 31.00
C GLY A 6 -40.68 10.49 30.78
N ARG A 7 -39.92 9.62 30.11
CA ARG A 7 -38.56 9.90 29.64
C ARG A 7 -38.59 10.79 28.38
N PRO A 8 -37.64 11.72 28.20
CA PRO A 8 -37.55 12.55 27.00
C PRO A 8 -37.07 11.74 25.78
N LYS A 9 -37.73 11.97 24.64
CA LYS A 9 -37.32 11.45 23.32
C LYS A 9 -36.15 12.29 22.79
N LEU A 10 -35.00 11.67 22.56
CA LEU A 10 -33.90 12.27 21.80
C LEU A 10 -34.25 12.29 20.31
N ALA A 11 -34.00 13.44 19.68
CA ALA A 11 -34.29 13.72 18.29
C ALA A 11 -33.37 12.95 17.33
N SER A 12 -33.95 12.40 16.27
CA SER A 12 -33.24 11.83 15.12
C SER A 12 -32.59 12.94 14.29
N ILE A 13 -31.26 13.04 14.33
CA ILE A 13 -30.48 14.06 13.57
C ILE A 13 -29.86 13.51 12.27
N PHE A 14 -29.94 12.22 11.96
CA PHE A 14 -29.27 11.68 10.76
C PHE A 14 -30.19 10.87 9.84
N THR A 15 -31.05 11.56 9.10
CA THR A 15 -31.56 11.08 7.79
C THR A 15 -31.99 12.26 6.92
N LYS A 16 -31.03 12.96 6.30
CA LYS A 16 -31.26 13.76 5.09
C LYS A 16 -30.03 13.75 4.19
N LEU A 17 -29.79 12.62 3.52
CA LEU A 17 -29.02 12.64 2.27
C LEU A 17 -29.96 13.10 1.16
N HIS A 18 -29.62 14.26 0.57
CA HIS A 18 -30.30 14.84 -0.57
C HIS A 18 -30.22 13.91 -1.79
N HIS A 19 -31.37 13.40 -2.25
CA HIS A 19 -31.54 12.95 -3.63
C HIS A 19 -32.01 14.13 -4.48
N PRO A 20 -31.30 14.52 -5.55
CA PRO A 20 -31.86 15.42 -6.55
C PRO A 20 -32.92 14.67 -7.37
N ALA A 21 -34.13 15.23 -7.38
CA ALA A 21 -35.28 14.73 -8.12
C ALA A 21 -35.04 14.80 -9.64
N SER A 22 -35.27 13.68 -10.34
CA SER A 22 -35.46 13.64 -11.79
C SER A 22 -36.92 13.31 -12.07
N PRO A 23 -37.69 14.16 -12.77
CA PRO A 23 -39.07 13.88 -13.09
C PRO A 23 -39.16 13.15 -14.44
N ARG A 24 -39.51 11.87 -14.42
CA ARG A 24 -40.15 11.21 -15.57
C ARG A 24 -41.58 10.82 -15.20
N ALA A 25 -42.50 11.63 -15.70
CA ALA A 25 -43.92 11.35 -15.72
C ALA A 25 -44.18 10.11 -16.58
N ARG A 26 -44.89 9.12 -16.01
CA ARG A 26 -45.62 8.10 -16.76
C ARG A 26 -46.88 7.75 -15.98
N VAL A 27 -47.97 8.45 -16.29
CA VAL A 27 -49.32 8.08 -15.88
C VAL A 27 -49.87 7.16 -16.97
N GLN A 28 -50.10 5.89 -16.62
CA GLN A 28 -50.97 4.99 -17.37
C GLN A 28 -52.22 4.73 -16.54
N ALA A 29 -53.34 5.03 -17.20
CA ALA A 29 -54.68 4.47 -17.16
C ALA A 29 -55.12 3.64 -15.94
N ALA A 30 -56.24 4.11 -15.40
CA ALA A 30 -57.11 3.44 -14.47
C ALA A 30 -57.95 2.36 -15.16
N GLU A 31 -57.96 1.16 -14.59
CA GLU A 31 -59.04 0.17 -14.60
C GLU A 31 -58.98 -0.46 -13.20
N GLY A 32 -59.99 -0.44 -12.33
CA GLY A 32 -61.41 -0.63 -12.59
C GLY A 32 -61.75 -2.09 -12.31
N GLY A 33 -61.79 -2.50 -11.03
CA GLY A 33 -62.02 -3.90 -10.67
C GLY A 33 -62.44 -4.09 -9.23
N ALA A 34 -63.72 -3.85 -8.95
CA ALA A 34 -64.41 -4.24 -7.74
C ALA A 34 -64.55 -5.78 -7.68
N GLY A 35 -64.32 -6.40 -6.52
CA GLY A 35 -64.61 -7.82 -6.40
C GLY A 35 -64.21 -8.46 -5.08
N SER A 36 -65.23 -8.68 -4.26
CA SER A 36 -65.38 -9.84 -3.36
C SER A 36 -64.64 -9.82 -2.03
N ALA A 37 -65.42 -9.41 -1.02
CA ALA A 37 -65.25 -9.78 0.37
C ALA A 37 -65.31 -11.31 0.55
N ARG A 38 -64.25 -11.86 1.14
CA ARG A 38 -64.34 -13.05 1.99
C ARG A 38 -63.63 -12.72 3.30
N ALA A 39 -64.45 -12.66 4.33
CA ALA A 39 -64.02 -12.69 5.72
C ALA A 39 -63.58 -14.13 6.00
N ASP A 40 -62.28 -14.33 6.16
CA ASP A 40 -61.72 -15.49 6.84
C ASP A 40 -60.89 -14.96 8.00
N GLU A 41 -61.18 -15.49 9.19
CA GLU A 41 -60.59 -15.13 10.49
C GLU A 41 -59.07 -15.25 10.47
N GLU A 42 -58.40 -14.11 10.34
CA GLU A 42 -56.97 -14.00 10.58
C GLU A 42 -56.75 -13.97 12.10
N VAL A 43 -56.40 -15.14 12.65
CA VAL A 43 -55.98 -15.30 14.03
C VAL A 43 -54.72 -14.47 14.25
N ASP A 44 -54.86 -13.44 15.08
CA ASP A 44 -53.84 -12.53 15.58
C ASP A 44 -52.67 -13.30 16.20
N ASN A 45 -51.69 -13.68 15.38
CA ASN A 45 -50.48 -14.40 15.77
C ASN A 45 -49.20 -13.56 15.54
N ASP A 46 -49.37 -12.24 15.42
CA ASP A 46 -48.27 -11.30 15.11
C ASP A 46 -47.64 -10.67 16.37
N ALA A 47 -48.10 -11.05 17.57
CA ALA A 47 -47.63 -10.48 18.84
C ALA A 47 -46.42 -11.19 19.47
N LEU A 48 -45.91 -12.30 18.89
CA LEU A 48 -44.87 -13.13 19.53
C LEU A 48 -43.49 -13.15 18.84
N HIS A 49 -43.28 -12.39 17.75
CA HIS A 49 -41.99 -12.41 17.02
C HIS A 49 -41.35 -11.04 16.72
N THR A 50 -41.74 -9.97 17.39
CA THR A 50 -40.90 -8.76 17.48
C THR A 50 -39.79 -8.95 18.52
N ARG A 51 -38.99 -10.02 18.39
CA ARG A 51 -37.64 -9.97 18.95
C ARG A 51 -36.97 -8.75 18.31
N PRO A 52 -36.47 -7.78 19.08
CA PRO A 52 -35.75 -6.66 18.51
C PRO A 52 -34.67 -7.26 17.63
N ARG A 53 -34.75 -7.03 16.30
CA ARG A 53 -33.73 -7.46 15.37
C ARG A 53 -32.43 -6.92 15.94
N ALA A 54 -31.54 -7.82 16.37
CA ALA A 54 -30.22 -7.44 16.83
C ALA A 54 -29.66 -6.50 15.76
N LEU A 55 -29.47 -5.24 16.12
CA LEU A 55 -29.02 -4.21 15.19
C LEU A 55 -27.74 -4.74 14.54
N ASP A 56 -27.69 -4.71 13.21
CA ASP A 56 -26.50 -5.06 12.45
C ASP A 56 -25.41 -4.04 12.80
N ARG A 57 -24.65 -4.33 13.87
CA ARG A 57 -23.62 -3.47 14.45
C ARG A 57 -22.52 -3.16 13.43
N ILE A 58 -22.30 -4.05 12.45
CA ILE A 58 -21.28 -3.88 11.41
C ILE A 58 -21.72 -2.82 10.41
N SER A 59 -23.00 -2.80 10.04
CA SER A 59 -23.54 -1.79 9.11
C SER A 59 -23.55 -0.36 9.66
N THR A 60 -23.45 -0.20 10.98
CA THR A 60 -23.40 1.10 11.66
C THR A 60 -21.99 1.65 11.86
N LEU A 61 -20.94 0.88 11.53
CA LEU A 61 -19.57 1.35 11.63
C LEU A 61 -19.25 2.40 10.56
N PRO A 62 -18.37 3.38 10.84
CA PRO A 62 -17.75 4.18 9.79
C PRO A 62 -17.11 3.28 8.73
N LEU A 63 -17.18 3.70 7.47
CA LEU A 63 -16.74 2.90 6.32
C LEU A 63 -15.28 2.48 6.47
N GLU A 64 -14.45 3.34 7.03
CA GLU A 64 -13.02 3.16 7.23
C GLU A 64 -12.74 2.05 8.24
N VAL A 65 -13.49 2.02 9.35
CA VAL A 65 -13.40 0.98 10.37
C VAL A 65 -13.86 -0.35 9.79
N PHE A 66 -14.95 -0.34 9.03
CA PHE A 66 -15.41 -1.54 8.31
C PHE A 66 -14.34 -2.08 7.35
N LEU A 67 -13.75 -1.23 6.50
CA LEU A 67 -12.71 -1.65 5.56
C LEU A 67 -11.44 -2.11 6.27
N HIS A 68 -11.10 -1.55 7.45
CA HIS A 68 -9.97 -2.00 8.25
C HIS A 68 -10.20 -3.40 8.83
N ILE A 69 -11.40 -3.68 9.37
CA ILE A 69 -11.78 -5.03 9.82
C ILE A 69 -11.71 -6.02 8.65
N CYS A 70 -12.20 -5.59 7.48
CA CYS A 70 -12.12 -6.40 6.27
C CYS A 70 -10.66 -6.69 5.86
N ALA A 71 -9.75 -5.73 6.01
CA ALA A 71 -8.34 -5.88 5.63
C ALA A 71 -7.59 -6.90 6.52
N LEU A 72 -8.08 -7.16 7.73
CA LEU A 72 -7.57 -8.17 8.66
C LEU A 72 -8.27 -9.54 8.51
N SER A 73 -9.33 -9.62 7.71
CA SER A 73 -10.09 -10.85 7.49
C SER A 73 -9.43 -11.72 6.42
N SER A 74 -9.69 -13.03 6.42
CA SER A 74 -9.27 -13.88 5.31
C SER A 74 -10.05 -13.54 4.03
N PRO A 75 -9.49 -13.76 2.83
CA PRO A 75 -10.22 -13.57 1.58
C PRO A 75 -11.55 -14.37 1.52
N GLY A 76 -11.58 -15.59 2.10
CA GLY A 76 -12.80 -16.38 2.24
C GLY A 76 -13.86 -15.70 3.11
N ALA A 77 -13.45 -15.13 4.25
CA ALA A 77 -14.35 -14.38 5.12
C ALA A 77 -14.90 -13.11 4.44
N LEU A 78 -14.09 -12.42 3.62
CA LEU A 78 -14.56 -11.29 2.82
C LEU A 78 -15.60 -11.68 1.76
N LEU A 79 -15.41 -12.83 1.10
CA LEU A 79 -16.39 -13.36 0.16
C LEU A 79 -17.70 -13.69 0.88
N GLU A 80 -17.65 -14.35 2.03
CA GLU A 80 -18.85 -14.64 2.83
C GLU A 80 -19.52 -13.36 3.35
N LEU A 81 -18.76 -12.39 3.84
CA LEU A 81 -19.26 -11.08 4.26
C LEU A 81 -19.94 -10.33 3.12
N SER A 82 -19.40 -10.42 1.90
CA SER A 82 -20.02 -9.82 0.72
C SER A 82 -21.37 -10.45 0.33
N ARG A 83 -21.66 -11.66 0.84
CA ARG A 83 -22.91 -12.39 0.57
C ARG A 83 -24.00 -12.08 1.60
N THR A 84 -23.66 -11.53 2.76
CA THR A 84 -24.63 -11.26 3.83
C THR A 84 -25.56 -10.10 3.47
N CYS A 85 -25.06 -9.03 2.84
CA CYS A 85 -25.88 -7.90 2.41
C CYS A 85 -25.37 -7.21 1.13
N LYS A 86 -26.28 -6.55 0.41
CA LYS A 86 -25.97 -5.81 -0.83
C LYS A 86 -25.00 -4.64 -0.60
N SER A 87 -25.03 -4.03 0.59
CA SER A 87 -24.14 -2.92 0.96
C SER A 87 -22.68 -3.38 1.03
N PHE A 88 -22.39 -4.45 1.78
CA PHE A 88 -21.04 -5.01 1.89
C PHE A 88 -20.52 -5.50 0.55
N ARG A 89 -21.38 -6.13 -0.27
CA ARG A 89 -20.99 -6.50 -1.64
C ARG A 89 -20.55 -5.28 -2.45
N ARG A 90 -21.34 -4.21 -2.44
CA ARG A 90 -21.03 -3.00 -3.21
C ARG A 90 -19.74 -2.35 -2.71
N THR A 91 -19.53 -2.31 -1.40
CA THR A 91 -18.33 -1.74 -0.77
C THR A 91 -17.08 -2.57 -1.08
N LEU A 92 -17.12 -3.89 -0.83
CA LEU A 92 -15.96 -4.78 -0.99
C LEU A 92 -15.55 -4.98 -2.45
N PHE A 93 -16.49 -4.90 -3.41
CA PHE A 93 -16.19 -5.02 -4.84
C PHE A 93 -16.03 -3.67 -5.54
N HIS A 94 -16.02 -2.55 -4.79
CA HIS A 94 -15.67 -1.26 -5.36
C HIS A 94 -14.19 -1.19 -5.69
N LYS A 95 -13.80 -0.47 -6.75
CA LYS A 95 -12.37 -0.33 -7.15
C LYS A 95 -11.50 0.19 -5.99
N GLY A 96 -12.04 1.09 -5.16
CA GLY A 96 -11.35 1.61 -3.98
C GLY A 96 -11.08 0.59 -2.86
N ALA A 97 -11.77 -0.56 -2.84
CA ALA A 97 -11.56 -1.62 -1.85
C ALA A 97 -10.45 -2.61 -2.26
N GLU A 98 -9.77 -2.40 -3.39
CA GLU A 98 -8.67 -3.26 -3.84
C GLU A 98 -7.59 -3.43 -2.77
N ARG A 99 -7.22 -2.35 -2.07
CA ARG A 99 -6.24 -2.37 -0.98
C ARG A 99 -6.67 -3.29 0.18
N VAL A 100 -7.97 -3.41 0.43
CA VAL A 100 -8.52 -4.31 1.46
C VAL A 100 -8.27 -5.77 1.09
N TRP A 101 -8.49 -6.14 -0.18
CA TRP A 101 -8.21 -7.50 -0.65
C TRP A 101 -6.73 -7.84 -0.67
N VAL A 102 -5.88 -6.89 -1.07
CA VAL A 102 -4.41 -7.05 -1.02
C VAL A 102 -3.95 -7.27 0.43
N ALA A 103 -4.45 -6.45 1.36
CA ALA A 103 -4.13 -6.57 2.78
C ALA A 103 -4.63 -7.91 3.36
N ALA A 104 -5.88 -8.30 3.06
CA ALA A 104 -6.47 -9.56 3.50
C ALA A 104 -5.69 -10.79 3.00
N ARG A 105 -5.25 -10.79 1.74
CA ARG A 105 -4.38 -11.84 1.20
C ARG A 105 -3.04 -11.88 1.92
N LYS A 106 -2.38 -10.74 2.05
CA LYS A 106 -1.09 -10.61 2.74
C LYS A 106 -1.17 -11.09 4.18
N HIS A 107 -2.27 -10.81 4.87
CA HIS A 107 -2.51 -11.24 6.25
C HIS A 107 -2.53 -12.76 6.40
N VAL A 108 -3.07 -13.50 5.43
CA VAL A 108 -3.10 -14.99 5.42
C VAL A 108 -1.85 -15.58 4.73
N GLY A 109 -0.85 -14.76 4.41
CA GLY A 109 0.35 -15.21 3.70
C GLY A 109 0.11 -15.57 2.23
N TRP A 110 -1.01 -15.15 1.64
CA TRP A 110 -1.24 -15.35 0.22
C TRP A 110 -0.40 -14.34 -0.58
N PRO A 111 0.34 -14.80 -1.60
CA PRO A 111 1.06 -13.89 -2.49
C PRO A 111 0.04 -13.00 -3.22
N ASP A 112 0.45 -11.77 -3.53
CA ASP A 112 -0.45 -10.86 -4.21
C ASP A 112 -0.77 -11.37 -5.61
N LEU A 113 -2.06 -11.64 -5.85
CA LEU A 113 -2.58 -12.12 -7.11
C LEU A 113 -2.76 -10.92 -8.04
N SER A 114 -1.65 -10.38 -8.53
CA SER A 114 -1.69 -9.50 -9.70
C SER A 114 -2.14 -10.32 -10.90
N ALA A 115 -2.87 -9.70 -11.84
CA ALA A 115 -3.57 -10.37 -12.94
C ALA A 115 -2.67 -11.26 -13.82
N GLY A 116 -1.33 -11.15 -13.72
CA GLY A 116 -0.35 -12.00 -14.41
C GLY A 116 0.12 -13.26 -13.67
N ASN A 117 -0.26 -13.47 -12.40
CA ASN A 117 0.18 -14.63 -11.61
C ASN A 117 -0.84 -15.79 -11.56
N LEU A 118 -2.02 -15.64 -12.16
CA LEU A 118 -3.03 -16.70 -12.30
C LEU A 118 -2.71 -17.68 -13.44
N THR A 119 -1.46 -18.15 -13.52
CA THR A 119 -1.19 -19.35 -14.32
C THR A 119 -1.75 -20.56 -13.58
N LEU A 120 -2.25 -21.55 -14.34
CA LEU A 120 -2.94 -22.80 -13.95
C LEU A 120 -2.30 -23.63 -12.82
N PHE A 121 -1.16 -23.22 -12.28
CA PHE A 121 -0.37 -23.92 -11.26
C PHE A 121 -0.80 -23.63 -9.82
N PHE A 122 -1.48 -22.51 -9.54
CA PHE A 122 -1.89 -22.16 -8.17
C PHE A 122 -3.29 -22.63 -7.78
N LEU A 123 -4.12 -23.04 -8.76
CA LEU A 123 -5.47 -23.55 -8.50
C LEU A 123 -5.49 -24.77 -7.56
N PRO A 124 -4.59 -25.75 -7.65
CA PRO A 124 -4.62 -26.91 -6.76
C PRO A 124 -4.34 -26.54 -5.29
N ALA A 125 -3.33 -25.71 -5.03
CA ALA A 125 -3.01 -25.26 -3.67
C ALA A 125 -4.11 -24.39 -3.05
N VAL A 126 -4.71 -23.49 -3.85
CA VAL A 126 -5.85 -22.64 -3.42
C VAL A 126 -7.11 -23.46 -3.13
N LEU A 127 -7.34 -24.55 -3.89
CA LEU A 127 -8.47 -25.46 -3.66
C LEU A 127 -8.24 -26.44 -2.49
N GLU A 128 -6.98 -26.74 -2.16
CA GLU A 128 -6.63 -27.63 -1.03
C GLU A 128 -6.68 -26.94 0.33
N THR A 129 -6.34 -25.65 0.42
CA THR A 129 -6.28 -24.93 1.71
C THR A 129 -7.63 -24.42 2.21
N ASP A 130 -8.63 -24.25 1.35
CA ASP A 130 -9.93 -23.69 1.76
C ASP A 130 -11.11 -24.34 1.01
N LYS A 131 -11.79 -25.28 1.69
CA LYS A 131 -12.94 -26.04 1.16
C LYS A 131 -14.13 -25.14 0.79
N SER A 132 -14.20 -23.91 1.32
CA SER A 132 -15.27 -22.96 1.00
C SER A 132 -15.13 -22.41 -0.43
N VAL A 133 -13.90 -22.19 -0.91
CA VAL A 133 -13.60 -21.61 -2.24
C VAL A 133 -14.00 -22.55 -3.38
N SER A 134 -13.78 -23.86 -3.20
CA SER A 134 -14.17 -24.89 -4.18
C SER A 134 -15.70 -24.93 -4.42
N THR A 135 -16.48 -24.68 -3.37
CA THR A 135 -17.95 -24.66 -3.46
C THR A 135 -18.47 -23.37 -4.11
N VAL A 136 -17.76 -22.26 -3.93
CA VAL A 136 -18.15 -20.93 -4.41
C VAL A 136 -17.91 -20.73 -5.92
N LEU A 137 -16.93 -21.41 -6.52
CA LEU A 137 -16.58 -21.25 -7.94
C LEU A 137 -17.41 -22.11 -8.92
N GLY A 138 -18.36 -22.91 -8.43
CA GLY A 138 -19.35 -23.56 -9.31
C GLY A 138 -18.79 -24.63 -10.26
N PHE A 139 -17.64 -25.25 -9.95
CA PHE A 139 -17.15 -26.40 -10.71
C PHE A 139 -18.03 -27.63 -10.48
N THR A 140 -19.11 -27.76 -11.24
CA THR A 140 -19.87 -29.00 -11.30
C THR A 140 -19.06 -30.05 -12.06
N ARG A 141 -18.80 -31.21 -11.41
CA ARG A 141 -18.24 -32.41 -12.04
C ARG A 141 -18.97 -32.72 -13.35
N PRO A 142 -18.27 -32.89 -14.49
CA PRO A 142 -18.86 -33.53 -15.65
C PRO A 142 -19.25 -34.95 -15.25
N LYS A 143 -20.54 -35.28 -15.39
CA LYS A 143 -20.98 -36.67 -15.44
C LYS A 143 -20.66 -37.16 -16.86
N ASP A 144 -20.06 -38.34 -16.95
CA ASP A 144 -19.95 -39.16 -18.15
C ASP A 144 -18.85 -38.78 -19.15
N THR A 145 -17.60 -38.84 -18.70
CA THR A 145 -16.47 -39.16 -19.62
C THR A 145 -15.55 -40.16 -18.94
N ASP A 146 -15.25 -41.23 -19.66
CA ASP A 146 -14.55 -42.40 -19.15
C ASP A 146 -13.11 -42.05 -18.75
N LEU A 147 -12.89 -41.92 -17.44
CA LEU A 147 -11.64 -41.45 -16.82
C LEU A 147 -10.45 -42.39 -17.05
N SER A 148 -10.70 -43.64 -17.45
CA SER A 148 -9.67 -44.65 -17.63
C SER A 148 -8.68 -44.28 -18.75
N ASP A 149 -9.18 -43.76 -19.87
CA ASP A 149 -8.34 -43.48 -21.05
C ASP A 149 -7.57 -42.16 -20.89
N ALA A 150 -8.17 -41.17 -20.21
CA ALA A 150 -7.52 -39.89 -19.92
C ALA A 150 -6.40 -40.04 -18.86
N VAL A 151 -6.59 -40.90 -17.86
CA VAL A 151 -5.57 -41.19 -16.83
C VAL A 151 -4.40 -41.98 -17.44
N THR A 152 -4.67 -42.92 -18.34
CA THR A 152 -3.63 -43.72 -19.01
C THR A 152 -2.80 -42.86 -19.99
N ALA A 153 -3.42 -41.96 -20.73
CA ALA A 153 -2.71 -41.02 -21.61
C ALA A 153 -1.88 -39.98 -20.84
N TYR A 154 -2.31 -39.61 -19.63
CA TYR A 154 -1.58 -38.70 -18.75
C TYR A 154 -0.36 -39.38 -18.08
N ASP A 155 -0.47 -40.64 -17.69
CA ASP A 155 0.63 -41.40 -17.09
C ASP A 155 1.78 -41.72 -18.07
N GLN A 156 1.49 -41.82 -19.38
CA GLN A 156 2.52 -42.04 -20.41
C GLN A 156 3.34 -40.78 -20.76
N LEU A 157 2.86 -39.59 -20.38
CA LEU A 157 3.55 -38.32 -20.63
C LEU A 157 4.32 -37.79 -19.41
N ARG A 158 4.39 -38.57 -18.32
CA ARG A 158 5.01 -38.18 -17.05
C ARG A 158 6.53 -38.43 -17.04
N PRO A 159 7.40 -37.41 -16.95
CA PRO A 159 8.83 -37.60 -16.71
C PRO A 159 9.09 -38.15 -15.29
N PRO A 160 10.25 -38.78 -15.02
CA PRO A 160 10.50 -39.48 -13.76
C PRO A 160 10.65 -38.48 -12.59
N PHE A 161 9.55 -38.25 -11.88
CA PHE A 161 9.39 -37.27 -10.80
C PHE A 161 9.95 -37.70 -9.42
N TYR A 162 10.77 -38.75 -9.36
CA TYR A 162 11.23 -39.32 -8.07
C TYR A 162 12.61 -38.84 -7.59
N ALA A 163 13.28 -37.97 -8.35
CA ALA A 163 14.53 -37.34 -7.90
C ALA A 163 14.29 -36.06 -7.05
N GLU A 164 13.18 -35.34 -7.26
CA GLU A 164 12.93 -34.01 -6.65
C GLU A 164 12.48 -34.04 -5.17
N ARG A 165 12.05 -35.18 -4.63
CA ARG A 165 11.56 -35.22 -3.24
C ARG A 165 12.67 -34.99 -2.21
N ARG A 166 13.91 -35.41 -2.51
CA ARG A 166 15.08 -35.13 -1.68
C ARG A 166 15.53 -33.67 -1.77
N ASP A 167 15.39 -33.04 -2.94
CA ASP A 167 15.76 -31.64 -3.14
C ASP A 167 14.76 -30.70 -2.45
N ASN A 168 13.46 -31.05 -2.42
CA ASN A 168 12.46 -30.26 -1.71
C ASN A 168 12.63 -30.29 -0.18
N GLU A 169 13.04 -31.42 0.41
CA GLU A 169 13.36 -31.48 1.84
C GLU A 169 14.62 -30.67 2.17
N ALA A 170 15.63 -30.70 1.31
CA ALA A 170 16.84 -29.88 1.46
C ALA A 170 16.54 -28.37 1.32
N ILE A 171 15.65 -27.99 0.39
CA ILE A 171 15.20 -26.61 0.22
C ILE A 171 14.43 -26.13 1.46
N LEU A 172 13.48 -26.92 1.96
CA LEU A 172 12.70 -26.58 3.17
C LEU A 172 13.58 -26.52 4.42
N ALA A 173 14.59 -27.40 4.53
CA ALA A 173 15.56 -27.35 5.62
C ALA A 173 16.43 -26.09 5.55
N HIS A 174 16.88 -25.72 4.34
CA HIS A 174 17.65 -24.50 4.11
C HIS A 174 16.83 -23.23 4.41
N GLU A 175 15.55 -23.21 4.02
CA GLU A 175 14.63 -22.10 4.31
C GLU A 175 14.43 -21.90 5.82
N LYS A 176 14.21 -22.99 6.59
CA LYS A 176 14.14 -22.92 8.07
C LYS A 176 15.44 -22.43 8.71
N VAL A 177 16.60 -22.76 8.13
CA VAL A 177 17.89 -22.25 8.61
C VAL A 177 18.03 -20.75 8.33
N LEU A 178 17.54 -20.27 7.19
CA LEU A 178 17.52 -18.85 6.87
C LEU A 178 16.56 -18.09 7.79
N GLU A 179 15.35 -18.58 8.02
CA GLU A 179 14.38 -17.98 8.95
C GLU A 179 14.98 -17.79 10.35
N ARG A 180 15.59 -18.84 10.92
CA ARG A 180 16.26 -18.75 12.23
C ARG A 180 17.42 -17.76 12.24
N ARG A 181 18.15 -17.63 11.12
CA ARG A 181 19.22 -16.63 10.99
C ARG A 181 18.66 -15.21 10.95
N PHE A 182 17.57 -14.99 10.22
CA PHE A 182 16.91 -13.69 10.17
C PHE A 182 16.32 -13.29 11.53
N GLU A 183 15.66 -14.21 12.23
CA GLU A 183 15.16 -13.99 13.59
C GLU A 183 16.30 -13.66 14.57
N ALA A 184 17.40 -14.42 14.52
CA ALA A 184 18.56 -14.16 15.36
C ALA A 184 19.25 -12.82 15.05
N GLU A 185 19.29 -12.42 13.77
CA GLU A 185 19.83 -11.11 13.38
C GLU A 185 18.91 -9.96 13.79
N ALA A 186 17.59 -10.14 13.69
CA ALA A 186 16.61 -9.17 14.16
C ALA A 186 16.72 -8.96 15.68
N GLU A 187 16.86 -10.05 16.45
CA GLU A 187 17.02 -9.96 17.91
C GLU A 187 18.36 -9.30 18.28
N ARG A 188 19.46 -9.64 17.60
CA ARG A 188 20.75 -8.93 17.80
C ARG A 188 20.65 -7.44 17.51
N LYS A 189 19.94 -7.04 16.44
CA LYS A 189 19.73 -5.62 16.11
C LYS A 189 18.87 -4.92 17.17
N ARG A 190 17.86 -5.62 17.72
CA ARG A 190 17.03 -5.12 18.82
C ARG A 190 17.87 -4.92 20.09
N GLU A 191 18.64 -5.93 20.51
CA GLU A 191 19.54 -5.83 21.67
C GLU A 191 20.58 -4.73 21.49
N ALA A 192 21.17 -4.60 20.30
CA ALA A 192 22.13 -3.53 20.00
C ALA A 192 21.50 -2.14 20.13
N ARG A 193 20.26 -1.95 19.68
CA ARG A 193 19.51 -0.70 19.86
C ARG A 193 19.20 -0.40 21.32
N LEU A 194 18.81 -1.41 22.10
CA LEU A 194 18.58 -1.26 23.54
C LEU A 194 19.86 -0.85 24.27
N ARG A 195 20.99 -1.52 23.99
CA ARG A 195 22.29 -1.14 24.56
C ARG A 195 22.73 0.26 24.15
N GLU A 196 22.46 0.67 22.92
CA GLU A 196 22.75 2.03 22.46
C GLU A 196 21.85 3.06 23.15
N CYS A 197 20.57 2.74 23.38
CA CYS A 197 19.70 3.59 24.20
C CYS A 197 20.22 3.69 25.64
N ASP A 198 20.55 2.58 26.29
CA ASP A 198 21.13 2.56 27.64
C ASP A 198 22.42 3.37 27.71
N ARG A 199 23.28 3.26 26.69
CA ARG A 199 24.53 4.05 26.58
C ARG A 199 24.23 5.54 26.46
N VAL A 200 23.31 5.95 25.58
CA VAL A 200 22.93 7.35 25.39
C VAL A 200 22.29 7.93 26.64
N VAL A 201 21.40 7.17 27.28
CA VAL A 201 20.77 7.56 28.56
C VAL A 201 21.85 7.71 29.63
N SER A 202 22.76 6.75 29.78
CA SER A 202 23.85 6.83 30.76
C SER A 202 24.80 7.99 30.48
N GLU A 203 25.25 8.17 29.25
CA GLU A 203 26.15 9.26 28.86
C GLU A 203 25.52 10.65 29.01
N GLN A 204 24.20 10.77 28.79
CA GLN A 204 23.51 12.01 29.09
C GLN A 204 23.30 12.20 30.58
N TRP A 205 23.02 11.15 31.34
CA TRP A 205 22.87 11.20 32.80
C TRP A 205 24.15 11.68 33.49
N TYR A 206 25.33 11.20 33.04
CA TYR A 206 26.63 11.62 33.58
C TYR A 206 27.09 13.03 33.14
N LYS A 207 26.41 13.64 32.16
CA LYS A 207 26.68 15.03 31.73
C LYS A 207 25.96 16.09 32.57
N TRP A 208 25.27 15.69 33.63
CA TRP A 208 24.78 16.58 34.68
C TRP A 208 25.69 16.47 35.91
N PRO A 209 26.94 16.98 35.88
CA PRO A 209 27.71 17.09 37.10
C PRO A 209 27.14 18.26 37.93
N ASP A 210 26.95 18.01 39.23
CA ASP A 210 26.60 18.99 40.27
C ASP A 210 25.13 19.39 40.43
N MET A 211 24.18 18.49 40.13
CA MET A 211 22.91 18.53 40.86
C MET A 211 22.79 17.26 41.69
N THR A 212 22.98 17.41 43.00
CA THR A 212 22.56 16.40 43.95
C THR A 212 21.03 16.25 43.88
N LEU A 213 20.51 15.06 44.17
CA LEU A 213 19.06 14.85 44.24
C LEU A 213 18.40 15.83 45.23
N GLU A 214 19.14 16.27 46.26
CA GLU A 214 18.73 17.30 47.22
C GLU A 214 18.60 18.69 46.57
N GLU A 215 19.49 19.11 45.68
CA GLU A 215 19.37 20.41 44.98
C GLU A 215 18.20 20.46 43.98
N VAL A 216 17.82 19.32 43.38
CA VAL A 216 16.62 19.22 42.54
C VAL A 216 15.34 19.24 43.38
N MET A 217 15.42 18.80 44.63
CA MET A 217 14.31 18.80 45.58
C MET A 217 14.16 20.15 46.30
N ASP A 218 15.24 20.91 46.49
CA ASP A 218 15.23 22.24 47.13
C ASP A 218 14.67 23.37 46.23
N ASP A 219 14.65 23.17 44.90
CA ASP A 219 14.03 24.11 43.93
C ASP A 219 12.51 23.90 43.74
N LEU A 220 11.93 22.88 44.39
CA LEU A 220 10.48 22.77 44.54
C LEU A 220 10.06 23.57 45.77
N ASP A 221 9.45 24.73 45.55
CA ASP A 221 9.01 25.64 46.61
C ASP A 221 8.33 24.88 47.77
N SER A 222 8.90 25.04 48.98
CA SER A 222 8.44 24.40 50.23
C SER A 222 6.96 24.67 50.61
N GLU A 223 6.26 25.54 49.87
CA GLU A 223 4.83 25.79 50.04
C GLU A 223 3.97 24.65 49.44
N ASP A 224 4.45 23.95 48.40
CA ASP A 224 3.72 22.84 47.77
C ASP A 224 3.90 21.51 48.52
N GLU A 225 5.03 21.33 49.22
CA GLU A 225 5.30 20.13 50.01
C GLU A 225 4.41 20.07 51.28
N GLU A 226 4.11 21.22 51.89
CA GLU A 226 3.24 21.30 53.07
C GLU A 226 1.74 21.10 52.73
N GLU A 227 1.33 21.39 51.50
CA GLU A 227 -0.02 21.11 50.99
C GLU A 227 -0.18 19.63 50.55
N LEU A 228 0.87 19.05 49.95
CA LEU A 228 0.93 17.62 49.62
C LEU A 228 0.93 16.73 50.87
N LEU A 229 1.69 17.08 51.92
CA LEU A 229 1.71 16.32 53.18
C LEU A 229 0.40 16.41 53.97
N ARG A 230 -0.40 17.48 53.81
CA ARG A 230 -1.75 17.57 54.40
C ARG A 230 -2.78 16.70 53.67
N SER A 231 -2.56 16.35 52.40
CA SER A 231 -3.51 15.60 51.58
C SER A 231 -3.48 14.08 51.81
N GLY A 232 -2.44 13.54 52.47
CA GLY A 232 -2.34 12.12 52.83
C GLY A 232 -2.29 11.15 51.63
N GLY A 233 -2.10 11.65 50.40
CA GLY A 233 -1.96 10.85 49.19
C GLY A 233 -0.50 10.52 48.91
N GLN A 234 -0.21 9.24 48.70
CA GLN A 234 1.06 8.81 48.09
C GLN A 234 1.15 9.43 46.69
N PRO A 235 2.24 10.10 46.30
CA PRO A 235 2.28 10.86 45.05
C PRO A 235 2.22 9.91 43.84
N ASP A 236 1.24 10.13 42.98
CA ASP A 236 1.22 9.56 41.63
C ASP A 236 2.17 10.38 40.77
N TRP A 237 3.35 9.84 40.54
CA TRP A 237 4.45 10.48 39.81
C TRP A 237 4.10 10.80 38.34
N PHE A 238 2.95 10.35 37.85
CA PHE A 238 2.43 10.68 36.52
C PHE A 238 1.84 12.09 36.39
N ASP A 239 1.26 12.67 37.44
CA ASP A 239 0.68 14.02 37.36
C ASP A 239 1.77 15.11 37.41
N VAL A 240 2.89 14.84 38.09
CA VAL A 240 4.07 15.73 38.13
C VAL A 240 4.74 15.86 36.75
N ILE A 241 4.58 14.87 35.87
CA ILE A 241 5.16 14.87 34.52
C ILE A 241 4.40 15.78 33.54
N TYR A 242 3.14 16.13 33.85
CA TYR A 242 2.29 16.89 32.93
C TYR A 242 2.24 18.40 33.18
N ASP A 243 2.47 18.87 34.41
CA ASP A 243 2.40 20.29 34.75
C ASP A 243 3.78 20.98 34.93
N GLY A 244 4.88 20.23 34.92
CA GLY A 244 6.24 20.78 34.94
C GLY A 244 6.82 21.00 33.55
N ASP A 245 7.40 22.18 33.29
CA ASP A 245 8.14 22.53 32.07
C ASP A 245 9.33 21.58 31.82
N LEU A 246 9.08 20.43 31.19
CA LEU A 246 10.12 19.49 30.81
C LEU A 246 11.07 20.13 29.77
N PRO A 247 12.42 20.12 29.97
CA PRO A 247 13.30 21.04 29.24
C PRO A 247 13.66 20.64 27.80
N SER A 248 13.12 19.55 27.25
CA SER A 248 13.60 19.05 25.95
C SER A 248 12.54 18.40 25.06
N PRO A 249 12.39 18.85 23.78
CA PRO A 249 11.59 18.19 22.75
C PRO A 249 11.90 16.70 22.56
N VAL A 250 13.12 16.30 22.92
CA VAL A 250 13.60 14.92 22.82
C VAL A 250 12.86 14.01 23.81
N PHE A 251 12.60 14.47 25.03
CA PHE A 251 11.87 13.67 26.03
C PHE A 251 10.39 13.46 25.65
N ARG A 252 9.73 14.49 25.09
CA ARG A 252 8.36 14.33 24.54
C ARG A 252 8.33 13.31 23.39
N GLN A 253 9.37 13.29 22.56
CA GLN A 253 9.48 12.34 21.46
C GLN A 253 9.69 10.89 21.96
N TYR A 254 10.43 10.70 23.06
CA TYR A 254 10.61 9.38 23.67
C TYR A 254 9.37 8.88 24.41
N ALA A 255 8.70 9.74 25.20
CA ALA A 255 7.46 9.37 25.91
C ALA A 255 6.35 8.98 24.93
N THR A 256 6.14 9.76 23.87
CA THR A 256 5.18 9.42 22.80
C THR A 256 5.55 8.14 22.06
N HIS A 257 6.85 7.86 21.87
CA HIS A 257 7.30 6.61 21.26
C HIS A 257 7.07 5.40 22.16
N PHE A 258 7.32 5.52 23.47
CA PHE A 258 7.12 4.44 24.43
C PHE A 258 5.63 4.08 24.59
N GLU A 259 4.77 5.08 24.72
CA GLU A 259 3.31 4.88 24.68
C GLU A 259 2.85 4.20 23.39
N MET A 260 3.42 4.60 22.24
CA MET A 260 3.08 3.98 20.95
C MET A 260 3.47 2.49 20.93
N LEU A 261 4.63 2.13 21.48
CA LEU A 261 5.12 0.74 21.51
C LEU A 261 4.30 -0.14 22.46
N GLU A 262 3.95 0.35 23.65
CA GLU A 262 3.07 -0.37 24.57
C GLU A 262 1.67 -0.55 23.96
N ARG A 263 1.14 0.48 23.29
CA ARG A 263 -0.12 0.41 22.55
C ARG A 263 -0.06 -0.62 21.42
N GLN A 264 1.01 -0.64 20.63
CA GLN A 264 1.20 -1.63 19.56
C GLN A 264 1.32 -3.06 20.11
N ALA A 265 2.03 -3.25 21.22
CA ALA A 265 2.15 -4.55 21.87
C ALA A 265 0.81 -5.05 22.44
N ALA A 266 0.02 -4.16 23.06
CA ALA A 266 -1.32 -4.47 23.54
C ALA A 266 -2.23 -4.91 22.39
N LEU A 267 -2.20 -4.20 21.26
CA LEU A 267 -2.99 -4.55 20.08
C LEU A 267 -2.53 -5.81 19.39
N ALA A 268 -1.22 -6.00 19.23
CA ALA A 268 -0.68 -7.21 18.62
C ALA A 268 -1.04 -8.44 19.45
N LYS A 269 -0.96 -8.33 20.79
CA LYS A 269 -1.43 -9.36 21.72
C LYS A 269 -2.94 -9.58 21.61
N PHE A 270 -3.70 -8.51 21.43
CA PHE A 270 -5.16 -8.55 21.30
C PHE A 270 -5.63 -9.20 20.00
N PHE A 271 -5.06 -8.84 18.85
CA PHE A 271 -5.41 -9.40 17.54
C PHE A 271 -4.85 -10.81 17.31
N SER A 272 -3.85 -11.25 18.07
CA SER A 272 -3.26 -12.59 17.94
C SER A 272 -4.02 -13.69 18.69
N LEU A 273 -4.96 -13.34 19.57
CA LEU A 273 -5.63 -14.33 20.44
C LEU A 273 -6.69 -15.19 19.73
N GLY A 274 -7.16 -14.83 18.54
CA GLY A 274 -8.11 -15.63 17.75
C GLY A 274 -9.48 -15.88 18.41
N THR A 275 -9.67 -15.44 19.66
CA THR A 275 -10.92 -15.52 20.40
C THR A 275 -11.80 -14.32 20.07
N PRO A 276 -13.12 -14.52 19.89
CA PRO A 276 -14.05 -13.41 19.70
C PRO A 276 -14.06 -12.52 20.93
N LEU A 277 -14.10 -11.21 20.69
CA LEU A 277 -14.01 -10.21 21.74
C LEU A 277 -15.25 -10.18 22.63
N LEU A 278 -15.06 -10.16 23.95
CA LEU A 278 -16.17 -9.95 24.89
C LEU A 278 -16.62 -8.47 24.86
N ASP A 279 -17.91 -8.21 25.09
CA ASP A 279 -18.44 -6.83 25.12
C ASP A 279 -17.72 -5.96 26.17
N SER A 280 -17.29 -6.54 27.30
CA SER A 280 -16.50 -5.83 28.32
C SER A 280 -15.10 -5.45 27.85
N GLU A 281 -14.41 -6.35 27.15
CA GLU A 281 -13.08 -6.08 26.59
C GLU A 281 -13.17 -5.04 25.47
N TRP A 282 -14.25 -5.05 24.69
CA TRP A 282 -14.54 -4.00 23.70
C TRP A 282 -14.70 -2.63 24.36
N ASP A 283 -15.42 -2.57 25.47
CA ASP A 283 -15.62 -1.31 26.19
C ASP A 283 -14.30 -0.70 26.68
N ASP A 284 -13.32 -1.55 27.05
CA ASP A 284 -11.98 -1.12 27.47
C ASP A 284 -11.13 -0.59 26.29
N VAL A 285 -11.24 -1.18 25.10
CA VAL A 285 -10.37 -0.81 23.96
C VAL A 285 -10.98 0.15 22.95
N LYS A 286 -12.31 0.26 22.87
CA LYS A 286 -13.00 0.98 21.78
C LYS A 286 -12.63 2.46 21.72
N HIS A 287 -12.46 3.12 22.88
CA HIS A 287 -12.10 4.54 22.93
C HIS A 287 -10.72 4.77 22.30
N TRP A 288 -9.76 3.89 22.57
CA TRP A 288 -8.42 3.96 21.98
C TRP A 288 -8.48 3.71 20.46
N LEU A 289 -9.22 2.71 20.01
CA LEU A 289 -9.41 2.42 18.58
C LEU A 289 -9.99 3.61 17.82
N PHE A 290 -11.03 4.25 18.39
CA PHE A 290 -11.63 5.44 17.79
C PHE A 290 -10.67 6.63 17.80
N THR A 291 -9.93 6.85 18.89
CA THR A 291 -8.91 7.90 18.96
C THR A 291 -7.83 7.71 17.88
N GLU A 292 -7.38 6.48 17.65
CA GLU A 292 -6.37 6.19 16.63
C GLU A 292 -6.94 6.32 15.21
N ALA A 293 -8.17 5.85 14.99
CA ALA A 293 -8.87 6.04 13.72
C ALA A 293 -9.04 7.53 13.39
N ASP A 294 -9.42 8.35 14.37
CA ASP A 294 -9.55 9.80 14.24
C ASP A 294 -8.20 10.46 13.92
N LYS A 295 -7.11 10.03 14.57
CA LYS A 295 -5.75 10.52 14.23
C LYS A 295 -5.35 10.17 12.80
N VAL A 296 -5.58 8.94 12.36
CA VAL A 296 -5.29 8.50 10.99
C VAL A 296 -6.14 9.29 9.99
N GLN A 297 -7.41 9.55 10.32
CA GLN A 297 -8.28 10.37 9.49
C GLN A 297 -7.77 11.82 9.39
N GLN A 298 -7.44 12.45 10.52
CA GLN A 298 -6.88 13.81 10.56
C GLN A 298 -5.56 13.90 9.77
N GLN A 299 -4.70 12.88 9.85
CA GLN A 299 -3.46 12.83 9.08
C GLN A 299 -3.73 12.77 7.58
N ARG A 300 -4.72 11.96 7.14
CA ARG A 300 -5.14 11.89 5.73
C ARG A 300 -5.73 13.21 5.26
N ASP A 301 -6.63 13.81 6.03
CA ASP A 301 -7.25 15.10 5.69
C ASP A 301 -6.19 16.21 5.60
N ALA A 302 -5.20 16.20 6.49
CA ALA A 302 -4.07 17.13 6.46
C ALA A 302 -3.12 16.87 5.29
N GLU A 303 -2.89 15.61 4.90
CA GLU A 303 -2.11 15.25 3.71
C GLU A 303 -2.84 15.65 2.42
N GLU A 304 -4.13 15.34 2.30
CA GLU A 304 -4.96 15.73 1.16
C GLU A 304 -5.01 17.26 1.01
N THR A 305 -5.18 17.98 2.12
CA THR A 305 -5.13 19.46 2.12
C THR A 305 -3.77 19.97 1.65
N ARG A 306 -2.66 19.40 2.13
CA ARG A 306 -1.30 19.76 1.66
C ARG A 306 -1.09 19.45 0.19
N ASN A 307 -1.61 18.31 -0.30
CA ASN A 307 -1.51 17.92 -1.70
C ASN A 307 -2.32 18.87 -2.60
N ARG A 308 -3.52 19.25 -2.17
CA ARG A 308 -4.35 20.24 -2.86
C ARG A 308 -3.67 21.61 -2.91
N GLU A 309 -3.18 22.11 -1.78
CA GLU A 309 -2.44 23.38 -1.74
C GLU A 309 -1.20 23.34 -2.65
N THR A 310 -0.48 22.22 -2.67
CA THR A 310 0.69 22.04 -3.53
C THR A 310 0.30 22.04 -5.00
N ALA A 311 -0.78 21.35 -5.37
CA ALA A 311 -1.31 21.33 -6.72
C ALA A 311 -1.77 22.73 -7.18
N GLU A 312 -2.44 23.50 -6.31
CA GLU A 312 -2.84 24.88 -6.57
C GLU A 312 -1.62 25.79 -6.82
N ILE A 313 -0.56 25.64 -6.03
CA ILE A 313 0.69 26.40 -6.19
C ILE A 313 1.43 26.01 -7.47
N GLN A 314 1.38 24.73 -7.85
CA GLN A 314 2.04 24.21 -9.04
C GLN A 314 1.27 24.49 -10.34
N ALA A 315 -0.06 24.63 -10.30
CA ALA A 315 -0.90 24.80 -11.49
C ALA A 315 -0.41 25.91 -12.46
N PRO A 316 0.05 27.09 -12.01
CA PRO A 316 0.59 28.12 -12.90
C PRO A 316 1.88 27.75 -13.65
N ILE A 317 2.60 26.70 -13.25
CA ILE A 317 3.80 26.18 -13.94
C ILE A 317 3.43 25.27 -15.12
N LYS A 318 2.17 24.84 -15.22
CA LYS A 318 1.71 23.93 -16.29
C LYS A 318 2.03 24.43 -17.71
N PRO A 319 1.90 25.72 -18.05
CA PRO A 319 2.27 26.22 -19.37
C PRO A 319 3.76 26.01 -19.70
N LEU A 320 4.67 26.22 -18.74
CA LEU A 320 6.10 25.94 -18.93
C LEU A 320 6.33 24.44 -19.23
N TYR A 321 5.65 23.56 -18.51
CA TYR A 321 5.74 22.11 -18.78
C TYR A 321 5.29 21.78 -20.20
N ASP A 322 4.20 22.39 -20.67
CA ASP A 322 3.68 22.18 -22.02
C ASP A 322 4.62 22.75 -23.10
N GLU A 323 5.20 23.93 -22.89
CA GLU A 323 6.25 24.51 -23.75
C GLU A 323 7.47 23.57 -23.86
N VAL A 324 7.88 22.96 -22.74
CA VAL A 324 8.98 21.98 -22.72
C VAL A 324 8.60 20.71 -23.48
N LEU A 325 7.39 20.18 -23.32
CA LEU A 325 6.92 19.05 -24.11
C LEU A 325 6.97 19.35 -25.62
N GLU A 326 6.56 20.56 -26.01
CA GLU A 326 6.59 20.99 -27.41
C GLU A 326 8.01 21.10 -27.98
N ALA A 327 8.96 21.56 -27.18
CA ALA A 327 10.36 21.67 -27.56
C ALA A 327 11.07 20.30 -27.75
N LEU A 328 10.52 19.22 -27.19
CA LEU A 328 11.09 17.88 -27.28
C LEU A 328 10.62 17.12 -28.53
N SER A 329 11.44 16.16 -28.96
CA SER A 329 11.10 15.24 -30.06
C SER A 329 9.88 14.39 -29.71
N THR A 330 9.09 13.98 -30.72
CA THR A 330 7.89 13.14 -30.51
C THR A 330 8.18 11.85 -29.73
N SER A 331 9.36 11.27 -29.93
CA SER A 331 9.81 10.07 -29.21
C SER A 331 10.12 10.38 -27.75
N ASP A 332 10.78 11.52 -27.48
CA ASP A 332 11.15 11.92 -26.12
C ASP A 332 9.95 12.39 -25.29
N ARG A 333 8.91 12.97 -25.91
CA ARG A 333 7.66 13.37 -25.21
C ARG A 333 6.99 12.23 -24.43
N ARG A 334 7.20 10.97 -24.84
CA ARG A 334 6.68 9.79 -24.15
C ARG A 334 7.46 9.43 -22.88
N LEU A 335 8.68 9.95 -22.77
CA LEU A 335 9.65 9.66 -21.71
C LEU A 335 9.75 10.78 -20.67
N VAL A 336 9.11 11.93 -20.94
CA VAL A 336 9.11 13.07 -20.02
C VAL A 336 8.47 12.67 -18.70
N PRO A 337 9.08 13.04 -17.55
CA PRO A 337 8.50 12.80 -16.22
C PRO A 337 7.08 13.35 -16.08
N THR A 338 6.33 12.87 -15.09
CA THR A 338 5.02 13.43 -14.74
C THR A 338 5.14 14.92 -14.40
N PHE A 339 4.04 15.66 -14.53
CA PHE A 339 4.01 17.07 -14.14
C PHE A 339 4.43 17.27 -12.68
N SER A 340 3.96 16.38 -11.78
CA SER A 340 4.39 16.33 -10.38
C SER A 340 5.91 16.25 -10.26
N SER A 341 6.54 15.25 -10.90
CA SER A 341 7.99 15.07 -10.91
C SER A 341 8.75 16.25 -11.53
N PHE A 342 8.24 16.83 -12.61
CA PHE A 342 8.82 18.00 -13.28
C PHE A 342 8.87 19.22 -12.36
N CYS A 343 7.84 19.46 -11.55
CA CYS A 343 7.84 20.56 -10.59
C CYS A 343 9.00 20.46 -9.59
N TYR A 344 9.46 19.25 -9.24
CA TYR A 344 10.57 19.06 -8.30
C TYR A 344 11.97 19.21 -8.90
N PHE A 345 12.08 19.48 -10.21
CA PHE A 345 13.37 19.74 -10.85
C PHE A 345 14.09 20.92 -10.21
N ARG A 346 15.43 20.87 -10.20
CA ARG A 346 16.23 21.88 -9.52
C ARG A 346 16.03 23.26 -10.17
N THR A 347 15.87 23.31 -11.49
CA THR A 347 15.59 24.56 -12.22
C THR A 347 14.16 25.05 -12.08
N VAL A 348 13.19 24.14 -11.87
CA VAL A 348 11.74 24.46 -11.84
C VAL A 348 11.26 24.78 -10.42
N ARG A 349 11.76 24.09 -9.40
CA ARG A 349 11.37 24.28 -7.99
C ARG A 349 11.44 25.74 -7.51
N PRO A 350 12.46 26.54 -7.88
CA PRO A 350 12.51 27.96 -7.53
C PRO A 350 11.38 28.80 -8.12
N LEU A 351 10.64 28.34 -9.13
CA LEU A 351 9.56 29.10 -9.77
C LEU A 351 8.23 29.05 -8.99
N TRP A 352 8.02 28.04 -8.16
CA TRP A 352 6.77 27.84 -7.40
C TRP A 352 6.99 27.63 -5.90
N GLY A 353 8.21 27.85 -5.40
CA GLY A 353 8.52 27.77 -3.97
C GLY A 353 7.72 28.75 -3.11
N ARG A 354 7.61 28.48 -1.79
CA ARG A 354 6.79 29.27 -0.84
C ARG A 354 7.05 30.79 -0.89
N ALA A 355 8.28 31.20 -1.16
CA ALA A 355 8.67 32.61 -1.27
C ALA A 355 7.96 33.37 -2.40
N LEU A 356 7.30 32.66 -3.33
CA LEU A 356 6.68 33.24 -4.52
C LEU A 356 5.15 33.12 -4.53
N ARG A 357 4.52 32.77 -3.40
CA ARG A 357 3.05 32.69 -3.30
C ARG A 357 2.33 33.98 -3.72
N GLU A 358 3.00 35.13 -3.60
CA GLU A 358 2.41 36.44 -3.90
C GLU A 358 2.35 36.77 -5.40
N THR A 359 3.18 36.15 -6.24
CA THR A 359 3.21 36.44 -7.68
C THR A 359 3.22 35.15 -8.47
N ALA A 360 2.12 34.88 -9.18
CA ALA A 360 2.02 33.75 -10.08
C ALA A 360 3.21 33.76 -11.06
N PRO A 361 3.87 32.61 -11.30
CA PRO A 361 4.95 32.53 -12.27
C PRO A 361 4.40 32.90 -13.65
N THR A 362 5.05 33.85 -14.30
CA THR A 362 4.72 34.34 -15.65
C THR A 362 5.77 33.88 -16.64
N GLN A 363 5.41 33.86 -17.94
CA GLN A 363 6.34 33.50 -19.02
C GLN A 363 7.66 34.25 -18.96
N SER A 364 7.61 35.55 -18.69
CA SER A 364 8.80 36.41 -18.51
C SER A 364 9.79 35.90 -17.46
N ARG A 365 9.34 35.14 -16.45
CA ARG A 365 10.20 34.60 -15.39
C ARG A 365 10.93 33.33 -15.80
N TRP A 366 10.29 32.46 -16.59
CA TRP A 366 10.91 31.21 -17.02
C TRP A 366 11.59 31.29 -18.38
N SER A 367 11.29 32.27 -19.23
CA SER A 367 11.98 32.45 -20.52
C SER A 367 13.51 32.43 -20.41
N PRO A 368 14.15 33.08 -19.40
CA PRO A 368 15.60 33.06 -19.26
C PRO A 368 16.20 31.70 -18.89
N ILE A 369 15.43 30.82 -18.23
CA ILE A 369 15.89 29.50 -17.77
C ILE A 369 15.34 28.35 -18.63
N PHE A 370 14.50 28.65 -19.63
CA PHE A 370 13.82 27.64 -20.44
C PHE A 370 14.77 26.61 -21.04
N ALA A 371 15.88 27.07 -21.66
CA ALA A 371 16.88 26.18 -22.25
C ALA A 371 17.51 25.24 -21.20
N THR A 372 17.76 25.73 -19.98
CA THR A 372 18.31 24.93 -18.88
C THR A 372 17.30 23.91 -18.35
N VAL A 373 16.01 24.27 -18.29
CA VAL A 373 14.93 23.33 -17.94
C VAL A 373 14.84 22.20 -18.98
N VAL A 374 14.88 22.54 -20.28
CA VAL A 374 14.88 21.54 -21.37
C VAL A 374 16.09 20.60 -21.25
N GLU A 375 17.28 21.13 -20.99
CA GLU A 375 18.49 20.33 -20.78
C GLU A 375 18.35 19.39 -19.57
N GLU A 376 17.80 19.87 -18.45
CA GLU A 376 17.55 19.05 -17.25
C GLU A 376 16.54 17.92 -17.55
N VAL A 377 15.50 18.18 -18.34
CA VAL A 377 14.54 17.15 -18.79
C VAL A 377 15.22 16.11 -19.68
N ILE A 378 15.99 16.53 -20.68
CA ILE A 378 16.73 15.61 -21.55
C ILE A 378 17.72 14.76 -20.74
N SER A 379 18.44 15.38 -19.81
CA SER A 379 19.36 14.70 -18.90
C SER A 379 18.64 13.67 -18.03
N THR A 380 17.45 14.00 -17.52
CA THR A 380 16.62 13.08 -16.73
C THR A 380 16.12 11.91 -17.57
N ILE A 381 15.60 12.16 -18.78
CA ILE A 381 15.20 11.11 -19.72
C ILE A 381 16.38 10.18 -20.00
N ARG A 382 17.55 10.76 -20.28
CA ARG A 382 18.77 10.00 -20.57
C ARG A 382 19.24 9.17 -19.37
N ARG A 383 19.07 9.70 -18.16
CA ARG A 383 19.36 8.98 -16.93
C ARG A 383 18.45 7.76 -16.82
N THR A 384 17.15 7.98 -16.91
CA THR A 384 16.12 6.93 -16.89
C THR A 384 16.39 5.81 -17.89
N GLU A 385 16.74 6.17 -19.13
CA GLU A 385 17.14 5.22 -20.18
C GLU A 385 18.28 4.32 -19.72
N ILE A 386 19.31 4.89 -19.10
CA ILE A 386 20.51 4.14 -18.76
C ILE A 386 20.31 3.29 -17.52
N GLU A 387 19.49 3.73 -16.58
CA GLU A 387 19.10 2.90 -15.43
C GLU A 387 18.35 1.64 -15.90
N LEU A 388 17.33 1.81 -16.75
CA LEU A 388 16.58 0.70 -17.32
C LEU A 388 17.49 -0.22 -18.17
N PHE A 389 18.40 0.37 -18.94
CA PHE A 389 19.38 -0.37 -19.73
C PHE A 389 20.31 -1.18 -18.84
N SER A 390 20.92 -0.58 -17.81
CA SER A 390 21.86 -1.25 -16.91
C SER A 390 21.17 -2.42 -16.21
N GLN A 391 19.93 -2.22 -15.75
CA GLN A 391 19.14 -3.29 -15.14
C GLN A 391 18.92 -4.47 -16.11
N VAL A 392 18.46 -4.23 -17.34
CA VAL A 392 18.23 -5.29 -18.32
C VAL A 392 19.52 -5.95 -18.77
N ALA A 393 20.54 -5.17 -19.12
CA ALA A 393 21.78 -5.70 -19.67
C ALA A 393 22.54 -6.54 -18.63
N ARG A 394 22.59 -6.15 -17.35
CA ARG A 394 23.16 -6.98 -16.28
C ARG A 394 22.40 -8.29 -16.11
N ASN A 395 21.07 -8.24 -16.21
CA ASN A 395 20.22 -9.42 -16.15
C ASN A 395 20.44 -10.38 -17.33
N MET A 396 20.53 -9.83 -18.55
CA MET A 396 20.83 -10.58 -19.77
C MET A 396 22.22 -11.24 -19.70
N SER A 397 23.22 -10.49 -19.22
CA SER A 397 24.58 -11.01 -19.00
C SER A 397 24.60 -12.17 -18.00
N THR A 398 23.87 -12.05 -16.88
CA THR A 398 23.73 -13.11 -15.86
C THR A 398 23.00 -14.35 -16.38
N ASP A 399 22.18 -14.18 -17.41
CA ASP A 399 21.46 -15.27 -18.07
C ASP A 399 22.26 -15.95 -19.18
N GLY A 400 23.46 -15.45 -19.48
CA GLY A 400 24.32 -15.95 -20.55
C GLY A 400 23.88 -15.51 -21.95
N VAL A 401 23.04 -14.48 -22.05
CA VAL A 401 22.68 -13.88 -23.34
C VAL A 401 23.87 -13.08 -23.87
N ASP A 402 24.22 -13.30 -25.13
CA ASP A 402 25.36 -12.61 -25.73
C ASP A 402 25.08 -11.12 -25.92
N LEU A 403 25.97 -10.29 -25.37
CA LEU A 403 25.92 -8.83 -25.45
C LEU A 403 27.13 -8.33 -26.23
N PRO A 404 27.02 -7.21 -26.97
CA PRO A 404 28.18 -6.60 -27.62
C PRO A 404 29.31 -6.34 -26.63
N ASP A 405 30.57 -6.52 -27.04
CA ASP A 405 31.73 -6.35 -26.15
C ASP A 405 31.82 -4.93 -25.57
N SER A 406 31.36 -3.91 -26.31
CA SER A 406 31.26 -2.54 -25.81
C SER A 406 30.28 -2.42 -24.63
N VAL A 407 29.16 -3.15 -24.67
CA VAL A 407 28.17 -3.19 -23.58
C VAL A 407 28.73 -3.96 -22.39
N LYS A 408 29.37 -5.12 -22.63
CA LYS A 408 30.02 -5.90 -21.56
C LYS A 408 31.11 -5.08 -20.85
N ALA A 409 31.95 -4.38 -21.61
CA ALA A 409 32.98 -3.50 -21.08
C ALA A 409 32.39 -2.34 -20.28
N ALA A 410 31.31 -1.70 -20.78
CA ALA A 410 30.64 -0.61 -20.07
C ALA A 410 30.02 -1.07 -18.74
N ILE A 411 29.38 -2.24 -18.70
CA ILE A 411 28.83 -2.82 -17.47
C ILE A 411 29.94 -3.19 -16.49
N ALA A 412 31.05 -3.77 -16.98
CA ALA A 412 32.18 -4.15 -16.14
C ALA A 412 32.92 -2.93 -15.56
N ALA A 413 32.94 -1.80 -16.27
CA ALA A 413 33.53 -0.55 -15.79
C ALA A 413 32.68 0.15 -14.72
N GLU A 414 31.38 -0.14 -14.64
CA GLU A 414 30.48 0.41 -13.64
C GLU A 414 30.60 -0.39 -12.33
N PHE A 415 31.67 -0.09 -11.59
CA PHE A 415 32.08 -0.78 -10.35
C PHE A 415 31.29 -0.38 -9.10
N LEU A 416 30.45 0.66 -9.15
CA LEU A 416 29.72 1.12 -7.96
C LEU A 416 28.24 0.74 -8.02
N PRO A 417 27.68 0.21 -6.93
CA PRO A 417 26.25 -0.01 -6.81
C PRO A 417 25.50 1.34 -6.92
N HIS A 418 24.43 1.33 -7.71
CA HIS A 418 23.70 2.51 -8.21
C HIS A 418 23.22 3.52 -7.15
N HIS A 419 23.20 3.14 -5.88
CA HIS A 419 22.74 3.97 -4.76
C HIS A 419 23.80 4.91 -4.15
N GLU A 420 25.07 4.76 -4.52
CA GLU A 420 26.16 5.57 -3.93
C GLU A 420 26.64 6.73 -4.82
N TYR A 421 26.10 6.86 -6.03
CA TYR A 421 26.44 8.02 -6.86
C TYR A 421 25.78 9.27 -6.26
N PRO A 422 26.54 10.32 -5.87
CA PRO A 422 25.93 11.61 -5.61
C PRO A 422 25.14 11.99 -6.87
N SER A 423 23.98 12.63 -6.71
CA SER A 423 23.00 12.92 -7.77
C SER A 423 23.54 13.63 -9.04
N ASN A 424 24.81 14.04 -8.99
CA ASN A 424 25.53 14.81 -9.99
C ASN A 424 26.74 14.04 -10.59
N ALA A 425 27.16 12.90 -10.02
CA ALA A 425 28.19 12.06 -10.62
C ALA A 425 27.54 11.17 -11.69
N ILE A 426 27.67 11.60 -12.94
CA ILE A 426 27.19 10.85 -14.11
C ILE A 426 27.91 9.49 -14.12
N PRO A 427 27.18 8.35 -14.10
CA PRO A 427 27.81 7.04 -14.24
C PRO A 427 28.57 6.91 -15.56
N PRO A 428 29.63 6.09 -15.64
CA PRO A 428 30.45 5.93 -16.85
C PRO A 428 29.65 5.46 -18.09
N LEU A 429 28.52 4.77 -17.90
CA LEU A 429 27.70 4.25 -18.99
C LEU A 429 27.05 5.32 -19.88
N HIS A 430 26.75 6.51 -19.34
CA HIS A 430 26.07 7.57 -20.10
C HIS A 430 26.96 8.18 -21.17
N ALA A 431 28.26 8.29 -20.88
CA ALA A 431 29.26 8.76 -21.83
C ALA A 431 29.77 7.64 -22.74
N ALA A 432 29.82 6.40 -22.25
CA ALA A 432 30.44 5.30 -22.98
C ALA A 432 29.58 4.72 -24.12
N LEU A 433 28.24 4.76 -24.01
CA LEU A 433 27.35 4.11 -24.98
C LEU A 433 26.49 5.10 -25.76
N PRO A 434 26.58 5.12 -27.11
CA PRO A 434 25.65 5.85 -27.96
C PRO A 434 24.20 5.42 -27.71
N ARG A 435 23.26 6.36 -27.86
CA ARG A 435 21.82 6.07 -27.68
C ARG A 435 21.33 4.93 -28.57
N ALA A 436 21.83 4.83 -29.80
CA ALA A 436 21.53 3.72 -30.72
C ALA A 436 21.90 2.34 -30.15
N THR A 437 23.01 2.24 -29.41
CA THR A 437 23.44 0.99 -28.77
C THR A 437 22.47 0.56 -27.67
N LEU A 438 21.92 1.51 -26.90
CA LEU A 438 20.92 1.19 -25.89
C LEU A 438 19.64 0.65 -26.53
N PHE A 439 19.16 1.32 -27.58
CA PHE A 439 17.96 0.90 -28.31
C PHE A 439 18.09 -0.48 -28.94
N ASN A 440 19.28 -0.85 -29.45
CA ASN A 440 19.53 -2.19 -29.96
C ASN A 440 19.36 -3.28 -28.90
N ILE A 441 19.64 -2.99 -27.62
CA ILE A 441 19.38 -3.92 -26.52
C ILE A 441 17.90 -3.88 -26.11
N PHE A 442 17.30 -2.70 -26.00
CA PHE A 442 15.89 -2.54 -25.65
C PHE A 442 14.91 -3.19 -26.63
N ASN A 443 15.28 -3.26 -27.91
CA ASN A 443 14.46 -3.87 -28.95
C ASN A 443 14.53 -5.41 -28.98
N ARG A 444 15.35 -6.03 -28.12
CA ARG A 444 15.42 -7.50 -28.03
C ARG A 444 14.19 -8.06 -27.31
N VAL A 445 13.76 -9.26 -27.70
CA VAL A 445 12.61 -9.96 -27.07
C VAL A 445 12.81 -10.19 -25.57
N THR A 446 14.07 -10.33 -25.19
CA THR A 446 14.50 -10.60 -23.82
C THR A 446 14.55 -9.35 -22.93
N ALA A 447 14.47 -8.15 -23.52
CA ALA A 447 14.49 -6.86 -22.83
C ALA A 447 13.09 -6.41 -22.39
N LEU A 448 12.44 -7.27 -21.59
CA LEU A 448 11.13 -7.00 -21.01
C LEU A 448 11.22 -6.54 -19.57
N PHE A 449 10.30 -5.66 -19.21
CA PHE A 449 10.18 -5.08 -17.90
C PHE A 449 8.84 -5.44 -17.28
N LEU A 450 8.86 -5.93 -16.04
CA LEU A 450 7.73 -6.17 -15.18
C LEU A 450 7.46 -4.92 -14.33
N CYS A 451 6.24 -4.40 -14.38
CA CYS A 451 5.77 -3.44 -13.40
C CYS A 451 5.49 -4.15 -12.07
N LYS A 452 6.13 -3.73 -10.98
CA LYS A 452 5.94 -4.33 -9.65
C LYS A 452 4.56 -4.08 -9.06
N GLU A 453 3.90 -3.00 -9.46
CA GLU A 453 2.61 -2.62 -8.90
C GLU A 453 1.46 -3.46 -9.47
N CYS A 454 1.41 -3.65 -10.79
CA CYS A 454 0.33 -4.38 -11.45
C CYS A 454 0.73 -5.75 -12.02
N GLY A 455 2.03 -6.08 -12.04
CA GLY A 455 2.55 -7.34 -12.60
C GLY A 455 2.51 -7.44 -14.12
N VAL A 456 2.18 -6.36 -14.85
CA VAL A 456 2.15 -6.37 -16.32
C VAL A 456 3.56 -6.17 -16.89
N MET A 457 3.84 -6.85 -18.01
CA MET A 457 5.13 -6.76 -18.70
C MET A 457 5.06 -5.88 -19.95
N PHE A 458 6.07 -5.03 -20.15
CA PHE A 458 6.20 -4.17 -21.33
C PHE A 458 7.65 -4.08 -21.81
N HIS A 459 7.83 -3.81 -23.10
CA HIS A 459 9.12 -3.37 -23.65
C HIS A 459 9.37 -1.88 -23.35
N TYR A 460 10.62 -1.45 -23.49
CA TYR A 460 10.92 -0.03 -23.62
C TYR A 460 10.42 0.49 -24.99
N PRO A 461 9.84 1.71 -25.10
CA PRO A 461 9.55 2.67 -24.04
C PRO A 461 8.15 2.47 -23.39
N HIS A 462 7.38 1.48 -23.82
CA HIS A 462 6.00 1.24 -23.36
C HIS A 462 5.89 1.06 -21.85
N ILE A 463 6.89 0.48 -21.19
CA ILE A 463 6.91 0.38 -19.73
C ILE A 463 6.84 1.77 -19.07
N LEU A 464 7.55 2.78 -19.58
CA LEU A 464 7.52 4.12 -19.01
C LEU A 464 6.18 4.82 -19.26
N THR A 465 5.58 4.57 -20.43
CA THR A 465 4.23 5.06 -20.73
C THR A 465 3.20 4.43 -19.79
N HIS A 466 3.30 3.11 -19.56
CA HIS A 466 2.46 2.41 -18.59
C HIS A 466 2.64 2.96 -17.18
N LEU A 467 3.89 3.07 -16.71
CA LEU A 467 4.20 3.63 -15.40
C LEU A 467 3.57 5.01 -15.24
N ARG A 468 3.71 5.90 -16.22
CA ARG A 468 3.14 7.25 -16.18
C ARG A 468 1.60 7.29 -16.14
N HIS A 469 0.92 6.39 -16.84
CA HIS A 469 -0.54 6.46 -17.00
C HIS A 469 -1.31 5.69 -15.94
N GLU A 470 -0.76 4.58 -15.46
CA GLU A 470 -1.44 3.72 -14.49
C GLU A 470 -0.96 3.95 -13.06
N HIS A 471 0.23 4.54 -12.88
CA HIS A 471 0.86 4.75 -11.57
C HIS A 471 1.36 6.20 -11.44
N ASP A 472 0.61 7.03 -10.71
CA ASP A 472 0.76 8.50 -10.69
C ASP A 472 2.18 9.04 -10.43
N ASP A 473 3.08 8.26 -9.82
CA ASP A 473 4.47 8.65 -9.52
C ASP A 473 5.45 7.47 -9.54
N ALA A 474 5.24 6.51 -10.45
CA ALA A 474 6.11 5.34 -10.51
C ALA A 474 7.55 5.71 -10.92
N VAL A 475 8.39 5.86 -9.90
CA VAL A 475 9.86 5.88 -9.99
C VAL A 475 10.31 4.61 -10.70
N ILE A 476 11.41 4.67 -11.47
CA ILE A 476 12.05 3.51 -12.13
C ILE A 476 12.24 2.32 -11.18
N SER A 477 12.31 2.56 -9.87
CA SER A 477 12.36 1.53 -8.84
C SER A 477 11.15 0.58 -8.83
N THR A 478 10.00 0.98 -9.38
CA THR A 478 8.80 0.13 -9.52
C THR A 478 8.87 -0.78 -10.75
N CYS A 479 9.91 -0.61 -11.58
CA CYS A 479 10.22 -1.45 -12.72
C CYS A 479 11.24 -2.53 -12.34
N GLN A 480 11.10 -3.73 -12.89
CA GLN A 480 12.08 -4.80 -12.75
C GLN A 480 12.24 -5.56 -14.08
N PRO A 481 13.44 -6.00 -14.46
CA PRO A 481 13.58 -6.91 -15.60
C PRO A 481 12.78 -8.20 -15.40
N ALA A 482 12.11 -8.68 -16.45
CA ALA A 482 11.29 -9.90 -16.42
C ALA A 482 12.10 -11.09 -15.90
N SER A 483 11.49 -12.04 -15.18
CA SER A 483 12.24 -13.13 -14.52
C SER A 483 13.17 -13.93 -15.45
N LYS A 484 14.26 -14.48 -14.91
CA LYS A 484 15.21 -15.35 -15.64
C LYS A 484 14.52 -16.49 -16.40
N ARG A 485 13.51 -17.11 -15.78
CA ARG A 485 12.71 -18.17 -16.43
C ARG A 485 12.00 -17.64 -17.67
N PHE A 486 11.36 -16.48 -17.56
CA PHE A 486 10.65 -15.86 -18.69
C PHE A 486 11.62 -15.48 -19.81
N ARG A 487 12.74 -14.83 -19.48
CA ARG A 487 13.77 -14.44 -20.47
C ARG A 487 14.38 -15.63 -21.21
N ARG A 488 14.58 -16.78 -20.55
CA ARG A 488 15.04 -18.02 -21.20
C ARG A 488 14.02 -18.62 -22.18
N VAL A 489 12.73 -18.41 -21.91
CA VAL A 489 11.68 -18.83 -22.85
C VAL A 489 11.66 -17.88 -24.03
N THR A 490 11.71 -16.56 -23.78
CA THR A 490 11.66 -15.57 -24.85
C THR A 490 12.92 -15.50 -25.70
N SER A 491 14.09 -15.85 -25.17
CA SER A 491 15.34 -15.89 -25.94
C SER A 491 15.31 -16.91 -27.07
N ARG A 492 14.41 -17.90 -27.04
CA ARG A 492 14.21 -18.83 -28.16
C ARG A 492 13.58 -18.18 -29.38
N PHE A 493 12.98 -17.00 -29.22
CA PHE A 493 12.35 -16.23 -30.28
C PHE A 493 13.23 -15.06 -30.75
N ASP A 494 14.44 -14.90 -30.20
CA ASP A 494 15.36 -13.82 -30.59
C ASP A 494 15.78 -14.02 -32.06
N GLY A 495 15.42 -13.06 -32.93
CA GLY A 495 15.57 -13.15 -34.39
C GLY A 495 14.25 -13.11 -35.18
N HIS A 496 13.09 -13.22 -34.51
CA HIS A 496 11.78 -12.98 -35.12
C HIS A 496 11.29 -11.54 -34.87
N ASN A 497 10.69 -10.91 -35.88
CA ASN A 497 10.23 -9.53 -35.81
C ASN A 497 9.03 -9.40 -34.86
N LEU A 498 9.22 -8.69 -33.74
CA LEU A 498 8.29 -8.67 -32.59
C LEU A 498 7.07 -7.79 -32.73
N GLU A 499 6.99 -6.93 -33.75
CA GLU A 499 5.85 -6.01 -33.91
C GLU A 499 4.49 -6.73 -33.99
N SER A 500 4.48 -8.06 -34.20
CA SER A 500 3.29 -8.89 -34.30
C SER A 500 2.89 -9.66 -33.02
N ILE A 501 3.74 -9.72 -31.98
CA ILE A 501 3.47 -10.56 -30.80
C ILE A 501 2.97 -9.70 -29.64
N SER A 502 1.65 -9.53 -29.56
CA SER A 502 1.00 -9.05 -28.33
C SER A 502 1.01 -10.18 -27.30
N ILE A 503 2.02 -10.19 -26.44
CA ILE A 503 2.06 -11.10 -25.29
C ILE A 503 1.12 -10.50 -24.23
N ARG A 504 -0.13 -10.98 -24.21
CA ARG A 504 -0.97 -10.78 -23.02
C ARG A 504 -0.36 -11.63 -21.89
N PRO A 505 -0.16 -11.05 -20.69
CA PRO A 505 0.40 -11.77 -19.55
C PRO A 505 -0.40 -13.03 -19.20
#